data_AF-A0A8S9EU15-F1
#
_entry.id   AF-A0A8S9EU15-F1
#
_cell.length_a   1.000
_cell.length_b   1.000
_cell.length_c   1.000
_cell.angle_alpha   90.00
_cell.angle_beta   90.00
_cell.angle_gamma   90.00
#
_symmetry.space_group_name_H-M   'P 1'
#
loop_
_entity.id
_entity.type
_entity.pdbx_description
1 polymer ?
#
loop_
_entity_poly.entity_id
_entity_poly.type
_entity_poly.pdbx_seq_one_letter_code
_entity_poly.pdbx_strand_id
1 'polypeptide(L)'
;QLFLDDTKVKNFITCFKDVGFLTTFFKRLEPNRSGRYEAEFPFLSPCGRERNFLRCDDRPLVFTRLLPAAGERRLLSYCGGGERLAVPFQPESLAVSPENGRLYHPAPAKAGGVGLVRSALAFEWSPFFEYGRGPAQPPTHFIWEGRRYRLT
;
A
#
# COMPACT_ATOMS: atom_id res chain seq x y z
N GLN A 1 5.07 -7.13 -0.89
CA GLN A 1 6.10 -7.93 -0.19
C GLN A 1 7.46 -7.38 -0.58
N LEU A 2 8.49 -7.51 0.27
CA LEU A 2 9.82 -6.94 0.03
C LEU A 2 10.85 -8.06 -0.22
N PHE A 3 11.68 -7.91 -1.25
CA PHE A 3 12.67 -8.89 -1.70
C PHE A 3 14.01 -8.19 -1.97
N LEU A 4 15.12 -8.94 -1.95
CA LEU A 4 16.40 -8.49 -2.48
C LEU A 4 16.36 -8.48 -4.01
N ASP A 5 16.92 -7.44 -4.62
CA ASP A 5 16.77 -7.17 -6.06
C ASP A 5 17.32 -8.28 -6.96
N ASP A 6 18.55 -8.75 -6.69
CA ASP A 6 19.23 -9.81 -7.47
C ASP A 6 18.67 -11.22 -7.23
N THR A 7 17.65 -11.36 -6.37
CA THR A 7 17.10 -12.68 -6.07
C THR A 7 16.03 -13.00 -7.09
N LYS A 8 16.25 -14.02 -7.93
CA LYS A 8 15.16 -14.61 -8.73
C LYS A 8 14.03 -14.95 -7.77
N VAL A 9 12.89 -14.27 -7.90
CA VAL A 9 11.70 -14.48 -7.07
C VAL A 9 11.18 -15.88 -7.35
N LYS A 10 11.72 -16.87 -6.63
CA LYS A 10 11.42 -18.27 -6.87
C LYS A 10 10.28 -18.77 -5.98
N ASN A 11 10.05 -18.19 -4.79
CA ASN A 11 8.96 -18.54 -3.85
C ASN A 11 8.79 -17.52 -2.69
N PHE A 12 7.65 -17.53 -1.98
CA PHE A 12 7.30 -16.70 -0.79
C PHE A 12 8.32 -16.77 0.38
N ILE A 13 9.27 -17.70 0.34
CA ILE A 13 10.27 -17.91 1.40
C ILE A 13 11.34 -16.80 1.38
N THR A 14 11.67 -16.22 0.22
CA THR A 14 12.76 -15.25 0.08
C THR A 14 12.38 -13.81 0.40
N CYS A 15 11.12 -13.55 0.80
CA CYS A 15 10.72 -12.20 1.20
C CYS A 15 11.09 -11.90 2.65
N PHE A 16 11.44 -10.65 2.91
CA PHE A 16 11.58 -10.14 4.27
C PHE A 16 10.21 -10.12 4.96
N LYS A 17 10.15 -10.70 6.15
CA LYS A 17 8.94 -10.78 6.99
C LYS A 17 9.14 -10.24 8.40
N ASP A 18 10.38 -9.93 8.78
CA ASP A 18 10.67 -9.42 10.11
C ASP A 18 10.00 -8.04 10.29
N VAL A 19 9.08 -7.96 11.26
CA VAL A 19 8.25 -6.77 11.47
C VAL A 19 9.09 -5.58 11.92
N GLY A 20 10.16 -5.80 12.69
CA GLY A 20 11.06 -4.73 13.15
C GLY A 20 11.81 -4.08 12.00
N PHE A 21 12.40 -4.89 11.13
CA PHE A 21 13.04 -4.48 9.91
C PHE A 21 12.08 -3.75 8.98
N LEU A 22 10.93 -4.35 8.65
CA LEU A 22 9.93 -3.74 7.77
C LEU A 22 9.43 -2.41 8.32
N THR A 23 9.19 -2.32 9.64
CA THR A 23 8.79 -1.08 10.31
C THR A 23 9.83 0.01 10.10
N THR A 24 11.10 -0.29 10.36
CA THR A 24 12.20 0.68 10.23
C THR A 24 12.38 1.11 8.78
N PHE A 25 12.33 0.14 7.86
CA PHE A 25 12.47 0.35 6.43
C PHE A 25 11.38 1.29 5.88
N PHE A 26 10.10 0.94 6.06
CA PHE A 26 9.02 1.71 5.46
C PHE A 26 8.74 3.05 6.16
N LYS A 27 9.08 3.20 7.45
CA LYS A 27 8.99 4.51 8.13
C LYS A 27 10.01 5.53 7.65
N ARG A 28 11.14 5.06 7.13
CA ARG A 28 12.25 5.91 6.65
C ARG A 28 12.30 6.00 5.13
N LEU A 29 11.41 5.30 4.44
CA LEU A 29 11.38 5.31 2.98
C LEU A 29 11.04 6.70 2.44
N GLU A 30 11.87 7.17 1.51
CA GLU A 30 11.77 8.48 0.87
C GLU A 30 12.20 8.41 -0.61
N PRO A 31 11.90 9.44 -1.43
CA PRO A 31 12.40 9.49 -2.80
C PRO A 31 13.93 9.47 -2.82
N ASN A 32 14.52 8.67 -3.68
CA ASN A 32 15.97 8.59 -3.83
C ASN A 32 16.49 9.87 -4.49
N ARG A 33 17.21 10.67 -3.70
CA ARG A 33 17.92 11.88 -4.14
C ARG A 33 19.40 11.83 -3.73
N SER A 34 19.95 10.62 -3.65
CA SER A 34 21.27 10.37 -3.07
C SER A 34 22.43 10.48 -4.08
N GLY A 35 22.13 10.73 -5.36
CA GLY A 35 23.04 10.69 -6.49
C GLY A 35 23.42 9.28 -6.94
N ARG A 36 22.81 8.23 -6.37
CA ARG A 36 23.16 6.83 -6.65
C ARG A 36 21.92 6.04 -7.08
N TYR A 37 22.01 5.40 -8.24
CA TYR A 37 20.99 4.51 -8.80
C TYR A 37 19.58 5.11 -8.88
N GLU A 38 19.44 6.44 -8.97
CA GLU A 38 18.14 7.12 -8.90
C GLU A 38 17.18 6.70 -10.02
N ALA A 39 17.72 6.43 -11.21
CA ALA A 39 16.93 6.00 -12.37
C ALA A 39 16.35 4.58 -12.20
N GLU A 40 17.09 3.68 -11.54
CA GLU A 40 16.70 2.27 -11.36
C GLU A 40 15.94 2.05 -10.05
N PHE A 41 16.28 2.80 -9.01
CA PHE A 41 15.73 2.71 -7.67
C PHE A 41 15.22 4.08 -7.21
N PRO A 42 13.94 4.40 -7.51
CA PRO A 42 13.36 5.72 -7.23
C PRO A 42 13.14 6.01 -5.75
N PHE A 43 13.29 5.01 -4.87
CA PHE A 43 13.14 5.17 -3.42
C PHE A 43 14.37 4.68 -2.66
N LEU A 44 14.56 5.25 -1.47
CA LEU A 44 15.68 4.97 -0.58
C LEU A 44 15.16 4.88 0.85
N SER A 45 15.63 3.89 1.61
CA SER A 45 15.46 3.81 3.06
C SER A 45 16.82 3.79 3.78
N PRO A 46 17.20 4.87 4.49
CA PRO A 46 18.43 4.92 5.26
C PRO A 46 18.37 4.05 6.53
N CYS A 47 19.39 3.23 6.76
CA CYS A 47 19.52 2.34 7.91
C CYS A 47 20.90 2.50 8.56
N GLY A 48 21.03 3.49 9.45
CA GLY A 48 22.32 3.81 10.05
C GLY A 48 23.31 4.30 8.98
N ARG A 49 24.42 3.57 8.81
CA ARG A 49 25.41 3.85 7.75
C ARG A 49 25.04 3.21 6.40
N GLU A 50 24.08 2.30 6.39
CA GLU A 50 23.65 1.57 5.21
C GLU A 50 22.50 2.28 4.49
N ARG A 51 22.40 2.03 3.19
CA ARG A 51 21.37 2.58 2.29
C ARG A 51 20.67 1.43 1.59
N ASN A 52 19.35 1.34 1.75
CA ASN A 52 18.55 0.35 1.06
C ASN A 52 17.82 1.02 -0.09
N PHE A 53 18.20 0.68 -1.32
CA PHE A 53 17.56 1.18 -2.53
C PHE A 53 16.32 0.33 -2.86
N LEU A 54 15.24 0.97 -3.30
CA LEU A 54 13.96 0.32 -3.57
C LEU A 54 13.40 0.76 -4.92
N ARG A 55 12.94 -0.23 -5.68
CA ARG A 55 12.07 -0.08 -6.83
C ARG A 55 10.80 -0.90 -6.65
N CYS A 56 9.74 -0.50 -7.34
CA CYS A 56 8.44 -1.17 -7.29
C CYS A 56 7.70 -0.94 -8.62
N ASP A 57 6.80 -1.84 -8.96
CA ASP A 57 6.07 -1.76 -10.23
C ASP A 57 4.96 -0.70 -10.24
N ASP A 58 4.41 -0.33 -9.07
CA ASP A 58 3.30 0.62 -8.96
C ASP A 58 3.52 1.61 -7.81
N ARG A 59 3.29 1.18 -6.57
CA ARG A 59 3.53 2.00 -5.36
C ARG A 59 4.41 1.25 -4.36
N PRO A 60 5.30 1.96 -3.64
CA PRO A 60 6.17 1.33 -2.65
C PRO A 60 5.39 0.93 -1.38
N LEU A 61 4.29 1.62 -1.08
CA LEU A 61 3.40 1.29 0.03
C LEU A 61 2.19 0.52 -0.48
N VAL A 62 2.00 -0.68 0.09
CA VAL A 62 0.90 -1.57 -0.27
C VAL A 62 0.11 -1.92 0.99
N PHE A 63 -1.16 -1.51 1.05
CA PHE A 63 -2.09 -1.86 2.10
C PHE A 63 -2.50 -3.32 1.97
N THR A 64 -2.32 -4.06 3.06
CA THR A 64 -2.45 -5.52 3.07
C THR A 64 -3.57 -6.02 3.96
N ARG A 65 -4.03 -5.20 4.92
CA ARG A 65 -5.03 -5.62 5.89
C ARG A 65 -5.73 -4.42 6.52
N LEU A 66 -7.04 -4.49 6.68
CA LEU A 66 -7.76 -3.66 7.64
C LEU A 66 -7.67 -4.31 9.02
N LEU A 67 -7.13 -3.59 9.99
CA LEU A 67 -6.97 -4.08 11.35
C LEU A 67 -8.32 -4.09 12.08
N PRO A 68 -8.52 -5.00 13.07
CA PRO A 68 -9.66 -4.94 13.96
C PRO A 68 -9.81 -3.55 14.59
N ALA A 69 -11.03 -3.12 14.88
CA ALA A 69 -11.22 -1.82 15.53
C ALA A 69 -10.58 -1.87 16.92
N ALA A 70 -9.61 -0.99 17.14
CA ALA A 70 -9.17 -0.59 18.46
C ALA A 70 -9.80 0.79 18.73
N GLY A 71 -11.02 0.82 19.26
CA GLY A 71 -11.80 2.04 19.48
C GLY A 71 -12.59 2.51 18.25
N GLU A 72 -12.75 3.83 18.09
CA GLU A 72 -13.65 4.42 17.08
C GLU A 72 -13.11 4.38 15.64
N ARG A 73 -11.80 4.19 15.44
CA ARG A 73 -11.16 4.31 14.11
C ARG A 73 -10.56 2.98 13.66
N ARG A 74 -10.94 2.54 12.47
CA ARG A 74 -10.30 1.41 11.78
C ARG A 74 -8.93 1.84 11.24
N LEU A 75 -7.96 0.95 11.32
CA LEU A 75 -6.60 1.19 10.82
C LEU A 75 -6.32 0.32 9.60
N LEU A 76 -5.73 0.91 8.57
CA LEU A 76 -5.28 0.22 7.37
C LEU A 76 -3.79 -0.04 7.47
N SER A 77 -3.42 -1.32 7.65
CA SER A 77 -2.03 -1.75 7.76
C SER A 77 -1.40 -1.99 6.39
N TYR A 78 -0.14 -1.62 6.26
CA TYR A 78 0.63 -1.75 5.03
C TYR A 78 1.93 -2.54 5.22
N CYS A 79 2.40 -3.10 4.10
CA CYS A 79 3.69 -3.75 3.94
C CYS A 79 4.04 -4.80 5.02
N GLY A 80 3.03 -5.44 5.62
CA GLY A 80 3.22 -6.49 6.63
C GLY A 80 3.67 -6.01 8.01
N GLY A 81 3.64 -4.70 8.30
CA GLY A 81 4.08 -4.18 9.60
C GLY A 81 3.02 -4.15 10.70
N GLY A 82 1.80 -4.66 10.43
CA GLY A 82 0.71 -4.67 11.40
C GLY A 82 0.37 -3.26 11.91
N GLU A 83 0.11 -3.13 13.21
CA GLU A 83 -0.16 -1.84 13.86
C GLU A 83 1.01 -0.86 13.79
N ARG A 84 2.26 -1.35 13.65
CA ARG A 84 3.45 -0.50 13.60
C ARG A 84 3.56 0.27 12.27
N LEU A 85 2.91 -0.24 11.24
CA LEU A 85 2.79 0.34 9.90
C LEU A 85 1.30 0.38 9.52
N ALA A 86 0.59 1.32 10.11
CA ALA A 86 -0.82 1.54 9.80
C ALA A 86 -1.14 3.03 9.72
N VAL A 87 -2.22 3.34 9.00
CA VAL A 87 -2.81 4.68 8.91
C VAL A 87 -4.31 4.59 9.20
N PRO A 88 -4.97 5.69 9.61
CA PRO A 88 -6.42 5.72 9.69
C PRO A 88 -7.05 5.37 8.34
N PHE A 89 -7.99 4.44 8.34
CA PHE A 89 -8.78 4.11 7.16
C PHE A 89 -9.79 5.24 6.90
N GLN A 90 -9.77 5.77 5.67
CA GLN A 90 -10.61 6.87 5.21
C GLN A 90 -11.38 6.38 3.97
N PRO A 91 -12.57 5.77 4.13
CA PRO A 91 -13.35 5.26 3.00
C PRO A 91 -13.69 6.35 1.97
N GLU A 92 -13.85 7.60 2.40
CA GLU A 92 -14.08 8.78 1.57
C GLU A 92 -12.91 9.14 0.65
N SER A 93 -11.70 8.68 0.98
CA SER A 93 -10.47 8.96 0.23
C SER A 93 -10.01 7.76 -0.61
N LEU A 94 -10.85 6.72 -0.72
CA LEU A 94 -10.55 5.56 -1.55
C LEU A 94 -10.70 5.94 -3.03
N ALA A 95 -9.65 5.72 -3.81
CA ALA A 95 -9.59 6.04 -5.23
C ALA A 95 -9.48 4.78 -6.07
N VAL A 96 -9.97 4.82 -7.31
CA VAL A 96 -9.91 3.71 -8.26
C VAL A 96 -9.26 4.17 -9.56
N SER A 97 -8.24 3.44 -10.03
CA SER A 97 -7.67 3.72 -11.34
C SER A 97 -8.64 3.25 -12.44
N PRO A 98 -9.04 4.14 -13.37
CA PRO A 98 -9.91 3.77 -14.47
C PRO A 98 -9.23 2.83 -15.48
N GLU A 99 -7.89 2.83 -15.53
CA GLU A 99 -7.12 2.06 -16.52
C GLU A 99 -7.03 0.57 -16.17
N ASN A 100 -6.93 0.25 -14.88
CA ASN A 100 -6.64 -1.12 -14.43
C ASN A 100 -7.49 -1.58 -13.23
N GLY A 101 -8.42 -0.74 -12.74
CA GLY A 101 -9.32 -1.06 -11.64
C GLY A 101 -8.64 -1.19 -10.27
N ARG A 102 -7.34 -0.85 -10.15
CA ARG A 102 -6.63 -0.90 -8.87
C ARG A 102 -7.14 0.18 -7.93
N LEU A 103 -7.18 -0.16 -6.65
CA LEU A 103 -7.62 0.74 -5.58
C LEU A 103 -6.43 1.37 -4.89
N TYR A 104 -6.57 2.63 -4.52
CA TYR A 104 -5.53 3.42 -3.86
C TYR A 104 -6.13 4.16 -2.65
N HIS A 105 -5.30 4.37 -1.64
CA HIS A 105 -5.68 5.09 -0.43
C HIS A 105 -4.53 6.03 -0.01
N PRO A 106 -4.82 7.16 0.67
CA PRO A 106 -3.79 8.03 1.20
C PRO A 106 -2.77 7.29 2.05
N ALA A 107 -1.50 7.64 1.88
CA ALA A 107 -0.38 7.05 2.59
C ALA A 107 0.59 8.15 3.06
N PRO A 108 1.57 7.84 3.93
CA PRO A 108 2.56 8.83 4.36
C PRO A 108 3.23 9.56 3.19
N ALA A 109 3.23 10.90 3.23
CA ALA A 109 3.76 11.75 2.17
C ALA A 109 5.22 11.44 1.81
N LYS A 110 6.04 11.07 2.82
CA LYS A 110 7.44 10.70 2.63
C LYS A 110 7.63 9.56 1.63
N ALA A 111 6.70 8.61 1.56
CA ALA A 111 6.77 7.46 0.65
C ALA A 111 5.90 7.64 -0.61
N GLY A 112 5.61 8.87 -1.01
CA GLY A 112 4.84 9.19 -2.22
C GLY A 112 3.37 9.52 -2.00
N GLY A 113 2.88 9.58 -0.75
CA GLY A 113 1.56 10.11 -0.40
C GLY A 113 0.35 9.24 -0.74
N VAL A 114 0.53 8.21 -1.57
CA VAL A 114 -0.53 7.29 -2.01
C VAL A 114 -0.01 5.86 -1.95
N GLY A 115 -0.83 4.95 -1.43
CA GLY A 115 -0.54 3.52 -1.35
C GLY A 115 -1.54 2.69 -2.16
N LEU A 116 -1.06 1.57 -2.68
CA LEU A 116 -1.88 0.60 -3.42
C LEU A 116 -2.62 -0.31 -2.43
N VAL A 117 -3.90 -0.59 -2.65
CA VAL A 117 -4.63 -1.64 -1.95
C VAL A 117 -4.36 -2.97 -2.64
N ARG A 118 -3.85 -3.95 -1.90
CA ARG A 118 -3.56 -5.29 -2.45
C ARG A 118 -4.84 -5.94 -2.98
N SER A 119 -4.75 -6.66 -4.10
CA SER A 119 -5.89 -7.36 -4.73
C SER A 119 -6.68 -8.25 -3.78
N ALA A 120 -6.02 -8.96 -2.85
CA ALA A 120 -6.72 -9.78 -1.86
C ALA A 120 -7.63 -8.94 -0.94
N LEU A 121 -7.15 -7.79 -0.48
CA LEU A 121 -7.93 -6.87 0.35
C LEU A 121 -9.04 -6.19 -0.47
N ALA A 122 -8.75 -5.81 -1.72
CA ALA A 122 -9.77 -5.30 -2.64
C ALA A 122 -10.88 -6.33 -2.89
N PHE A 123 -10.53 -7.62 -3.00
CA PHE A 123 -11.49 -8.70 -3.17
C PHE A 123 -12.36 -8.92 -1.92
N GLU A 124 -11.77 -8.84 -0.72
CA GLU A 124 -12.52 -8.83 0.55
C GLU A 124 -13.56 -7.70 0.59
N TRP A 125 -13.27 -6.56 -0.05
CA TRP A 125 -14.17 -5.43 -0.16
C TRP A 125 -15.18 -5.51 -1.31
N SER A 126 -15.08 -6.52 -2.19
CA SER A 126 -15.93 -6.65 -3.37
C SER A 126 -17.44 -6.58 -3.12
N PRO A 127 -18.00 -7.14 -2.01
CA PRO A 127 -19.43 -7.04 -1.73
C PRO A 127 -19.91 -5.62 -1.41
N PHE A 128 -18.97 -4.72 -1.09
CA PHE A 128 -19.25 -3.34 -0.72
C PHE A 128 -19.09 -2.35 -1.88
N PHE A 129 -18.76 -2.82 -3.08
CA PHE A 129 -18.62 -1.96 -4.25
C PHE A 129 -19.89 -1.89 -5.10
N GLU A 130 -20.23 -0.69 -5.56
CA GLU A 130 -21.31 -0.47 -6.53
C GLU A 130 -20.76 -0.11 -7.92
N TYR A 131 -21.28 -0.79 -8.94
CA TYR A 131 -20.85 -0.67 -10.33
C TYR A 131 -21.86 0.15 -11.15
N GLY A 132 -21.97 1.45 -10.84
CA GLY A 132 -22.95 2.34 -11.46
C GLY A 132 -22.81 2.52 -12.99
N ARG A 133 -21.68 2.12 -13.57
CA ARG A 133 -21.42 2.14 -15.03
C ARG A 133 -21.50 0.75 -15.68
N GLY A 134 -21.99 -0.25 -14.94
CA GLY A 134 -22.07 -1.64 -15.37
C GLY A 134 -20.91 -2.50 -14.83
N PRO A 135 -21.08 -3.84 -14.83
CA PRO A 135 -20.19 -4.77 -14.13
C PRO A 135 -18.80 -4.92 -14.76
N ALA A 136 -18.64 -4.55 -16.03
CA ALA A 136 -17.35 -4.58 -16.73
C ALA A 136 -16.50 -3.31 -16.50
N GLN A 137 -17.07 -2.31 -15.83
CA GLN A 137 -16.40 -1.05 -15.52
C GLN A 137 -15.88 -1.07 -14.07
N PRO A 138 -14.88 -0.23 -13.73
CA PRO A 138 -14.46 -0.07 -12.34
C PRO A 138 -15.62 0.37 -11.44
N PRO A 139 -15.58 0.01 -10.14
CA PRO A 139 -16.60 0.44 -9.19
C PRO A 139 -16.65 1.96 -9.08
N THR A 140 -17.85 2.47 -8.83
CA THR A 140 -18.12 3.91 -8.75
C THR A 140 -18.31 4.38 -7.30
N HIS A 141 -18.77 3.49 -6.44
CA HIS A 141 -19.02 3.78 -5.03
C HIS A 141 -18.56 2.63 -4.15
N PHE A 142 -18.26 2.96 -2.90
CA PHE A 142 -17.91 2.03 -1.84
C PHE A 142 -18.87 2.25 -0.66
N ILE A 143 -19.51 1.17 -0.21
CA ILE A 143 -20.45 1.16 0.91
C ILE A 143 -19.73 0.70 2.16
N TRP A 144 -19.52 1.61 3.11
CA TRP A 144 -18.79 1.31 4.33
C TRP A 144 -19.60 1.75 5.55
N GLU A 145 -19.84 0.80 6.47
CA GLU A 145 -20.59 1.02 7.73
C GLU A 145 -21.92 1.76 7.49
N GLY A 146 -22.67 1.34 6.47
CA GLY A 146 -23.98 1.90 6.13
C GLY A 146 -23.95 3.25 5.40
N ARG A 147 -22.76 3.80 5.11
CA ARG A 147 -22.59 5.05 4.37
C ARG A 147 -22.03 4.78 2.98
N ARG A 148 -22.44 5.60 2.01
CA ARG A 148 -22.06 5.49 0.61
C ARG A 148 -21.02 6.55 0.26
N TYR A 149 -19.86 6.10 -0.20
CA TYR A 149 -18.73 6.94 -0.59
C TYR A 149 -18.50 6.85 -2.09
N ARG A 150 -18.28 7.99 -2.75
CA ARG A 150 -17.94 8.02 -4.18
C ARG A 150 -16.45 7.77 -4.34
N LEU A 151 -16.08 6.83 -5.20
CA LEU A 151 -14.69 6.59 -5.55
C LEU A 151 -14.21 7.68 -6.51
N THR A 152 -13.03 8.23 -6.24
CA THR A 152 -12.37 9.26 -7.06
C THR A 152 -11.36 8.67 -8.03
#